data_AF-A0A507W9Z4-F1
#
_entry.id   AF-A0A507W9Z4-F1
#
_cell.length_a   1.000
_cell.length_b   1.000
_cell.length_c   1.000
_cell.angle_alpha   90.00
_cell.angle_beta   90.00
_cell.angle_gamma   90.00
#
_symmetry.space_group_name_H-M   'P 1'
#
loop_
_entity.id
_entity.type
_entity.pdbx_description
1 polymer ?
#
loop_
_entity_poly.entity_id
_entity_poly.type
_entity_poly.pdbx_seq_one_letter_code
_entity_poly.pdbx_strand_id
1 'polypeptide(L)'
;MATSIFGCATSSGNDAEFRAAGSAISAALSGMLTRVTTSSDINWATVARPTTDNTFEATFDVFRFNDAAQATHPLFLKFEYGRYTSTSPIHIRLTIGKTCSGAGVLGGIVFPATVITSYSAGASSTIYSSYISNGDGHCLCLAITPANNAILLMIERAIDSNGAVLGNGLWVAFKSEGTMTNYFCAYDSGANTNYTGGIFPSLSPLSSGQSFANGSITPYFPAACFAPNGLYWIPRAALGGALADCSLGTTRSALLDGNTYLGVGNAGRFSDQRGQSYSGLLMRWS
;
A
#
# COMPACT_ATOMS: atom_id res chain seq x y z
N MET A 1 1.13 8.79 15.28
CA MET A 1 1.58 8.10 14.07
C MET A 1 2.50 6.94 14.42
N ALA A 2 2.28 5.77 13.83
CA ALA A 2 3.11 4.57 14.01
C ALA A 2 3.89 4.28 12.72
N THR A 3 5.15 3.85 12.89
CA THR A 3 6.05 3.42 11.82
C THR A 3 6.82 2.19 12.23
N SER A 4 7.15 1.32 11.28
CA SER A 4 8.02 0.18 11.54
C SER A 4 8.87 -0.19 10.33
N ILE A 5 10.10 -0.61 10.60
CA ILE A 5 10.96 -1.30 9.65
C ILE A 5 10.96 -2.77 10.07
N PHE A 6 10.66 -3.67 9.15
CA PHE A 6 10.60 -5.11 9.42
C PHE A 6 11.32 -5.91 8.34
N GLY A 7 11.81 -7.10 8.70
CA GLY A 7 12.40 -8.03 7.74
C GLY A 7 11.31 -8.87 7.09
N CYS A 8 11.33 -8.98 5.76
CA CYS A 8 10.46 -9.89 5.02
C CYS A 8 11.26 -10.60 3.92
N ALA A 9 11.08 -11.92 3.80
CA ALA A 9 11.40 -12.64 2.58
C ALA A 9 10.15 -12.65 1.70
N THR A 10 10.32 -12.66 0.38
CA THR A 10 9.16 -12.76 -0.55
C THR A 10 8.86 -14.19 -0.91
N SER A 11 9.80 -15.12 -0.71
CA SER A 11 9.61 -16.53 -1.07
C SER A 11 8.43 -17.18 -0.37
N SER A 12 7.71 -17.98 -1.15
CA SER A 12 6.73 -18.95 -0.66
C SER A 12 6.99 -20.31 -1.31
N GLY A 13 8.25 -20.76 -1.37
CA GLY A 13 8.60 -22.02 -2.04
C GLY A 13 8.08 -23.26 -1.31
N ASN A 14 7.94 -23.17 0.01
CA ASN A 14 7.42 -24.21 0.90
C ASN A 14 6.60 -23.58 2.03
N ASP A 15 5.99 -24.42 2.88
CA ASP A 15 5.13 -23.95 3.97
C ASP A 15 5.88 -23.10 5.01
N ALA A 16 7.14 -23.42 5.30
CA ALA A 16 7.92 -22.66 6.27
C ALA A 16 8.20 -21.23 5.77
N GLU A 17 8.56 -21.09 4.49
CA GLU A 17 8.76 -19.80 3.84
C GLU A 17 7.45 -18.99 3.75
N PHE A 18 6.34 -19.63 3.36
CA PHE A 18 5.02 -18.98 3.30
C PHE A 18 4.60 -18.45 4.68
N ARG A 19 4.75 -19.25 5.73
CA ARG A 19 4.48 -18.84 7.12
C ARG A 19 5.39 -17.70 7.56
N ALA A 20 6.68 -17.76 7.25
CA ALA A 20 7.63 -16.73 7.63
C ALA A 20 7.31 -15.38 6.97
N ALA A 21 7.07 -15.36 5.66
CA ALA A 21 6.72 -14.14 4.93
C ALA A 21 5.38 -13.56 5.40
N GLY A 22 4.34 -14.39 5.44
CA GLY A 22 3.00 -13.95 5.77
C GLY A 22 2.83 -13.52 7.23
N SER A 23 3.43 -14.23 8.19
CA SER A 23 3.40 -13.82 9.60
C SER A 23 4.15 -12.52 9.86
N ALA A 24 5.26 -12.26 9.15
CA ALA A 24 5.97 -10.98 9.23
C ALA A 24 5.10 -9.81 8.74
N ILE A 25 4.39 -9.99 7.62
CA ILE A 25 3.46 -8.98 7.08
C ILE A 25 2.27 -8.78 8.01
N SER A 26 1.66 -9.85 8.51
CA SER A 26 0.53 -9.81 9.45
C SER A 26 0.89 -9.12 10.77
N ALA A 27 2.09 -9.39 11.30
CA ALA A 27 2.60 -8.71 12.49
C ALA A 27 2.85 -7.21 12.23
N ALA A 28 3.41 -6.86 11.08
CA ALA A 28 3.61 -5.47 10.68
C ALA A 28 2.27 -4.71 10.55
N LEU A 29 1.27 -5.31 9.91
CA LEU A 29 -0.09 -4.76 9.80
C LEU A 29 -0.74 -4.58 11.17
N SER A 30 -0.56 -5.53 12.09
CA SER A 30 -1.08 -5.45 13.47
C SER A 30 -0.46 -4.31 14.28
N GLY A 31 0.74 -3.84 13.93
CA GLY A 31 1.36 -2.66 14.54
C GLY A 31 0.80 -1.33 14.02
N MET A 32 0.11 -1.35 12.87
CA MET A 32 -0.36 -0.15 12.16
C MET A 32 -1.89 0.00 12.20
N LEU A 33 -2.59 -1.13 12.21
CA LEU A 33 -4.04 -1.24 12.15
C LEU A 33 -4.56 -2.06 13.33
N THR A 34 -5.85 -1.94 13.62
CA THR A 34 -6.50 -2.81 14.61
C THR A 34 -6.93 -4.10 13.94
N ARG A 35 -6.41 -5.24 14.42
CA ARG A 35 -6.86 -6.56 13.97
C ARG A 35 -8.30 -6.81 14.40
N VAL A 36 -9.09 -7.41 13.51
CA VAL A 36 -10.47 -7.84 13.75
C VAL A 36 -10.46 -9.35 13.83
N THR A 37 -10.65 -9.90 15.02
CA THR A 37 -10.64 -11.35 15.24
C THR A 37 -11.86 -12.00 14.59
N THR A 38 -11.62 -13.03 13.79
CA THR A 38 -12.67 -13.82 13.14
C THR A 38 -12.48 -15.32 13.43
N SER A 39 -13.55 -16.11 13.29
CA SER A 39 -13.49 -17.57 13.46
C SER A 39 -12.70 -18.30 12.36
N SER A 40 -12.35 -17.59 11.29
CA SER A 40 -11.66 -18.12 10.12
C SER A 40 -10.34 -17.40 9.87
N ASP A 41 -9.80 -16.76 10.91
CA ASP A 41 -8.47 -16.15 10.84
C ASP A 41 -7.41 -17.20 10.52
N ILE A 42 -6.43 -16.80 9.72
CA ILE A 42 -5.28 -17.62 9.43
C ILE A 42 -4.49 -17.95 10.70
N ASN A 43 -4.12 -19.22 10.85
CA ASN A 43 -3.16 -19.65 11.88
C ASN A 43 -1.76 -19.77 11.27
N TRP A 44 -0.93 -18.74 11.48
CA TRP A 44 0.44 -18.72 10.97
C TRP A 44 1.36 -19.81 11.51
N ALA A 45 1.00 -20.52 12.59
CA ALA A 45 1.79 -21.65 13.08
C ALA A 45 1.55 -22.94 12.27
N THR A 46 0.35 -23.12 11.72
CA THR A 46 -0.08 -24.41 11.13
C THR A 46 -0.52 -24.31 9.67
N VAL A 47 -0.73 -23.10 9.14
CA VAL A 47 -1.18 -22.91 7.76
C VAL A 47 -0.21 -23.57 6.78
N ALA A 48 -0.78 -24.32 5.84
CA ALA A 48 -0.08 -24.86 4.68
C ALA A 48 -0.14 -23.84 3.54
N ARG A 49 0.92 -23.77 2.75
CA ARG A 49 0.92 -22.95 1.54
C ARG A 49 -0.09 -23.52 0.53
N PRO A 50 -0.86 -22.68 -0.17
CA PRO A 50 -1.73 -23.16 -1.25
C PRO A 50 -0.99 -23.99 -2.30
N THR A 51 -1.61 -25.11 -2.67
CA THR A 51 -1.02 -26.08 -3.61
C THR A 51 -1.22 -25.68 -5.06
N THR A 52 -2.29 -24.94 -5.34
CA THR A 52 -2.67 -24.45 -6.67
C THR A 52 -2.16 -23.03 -6.88
N ASP A 53 -1.74 -22.75 -8.12
CA ASP A 53 -1.28 -21.43 -8.53
C ASP A 53 -2.46 -20.45 -8.57
N ASN A 54 -2.22 -19.19 -8.19
CA ASN A 54 -3.22 -18.11 -8.10
C ASN A 54 -4.43 -18.40 -7.19
N THR A 55 -4.26 -19.24 -6.16
CA THR A 55 -5.28 -19.47 -5.14
C THR A 55 -4.94 -18.80 -3.80
N PHE A 56 -6.00 -18.40 -3.09
CA PHE A 56 -5.98 -17.67 -1.81
C PHE A 56 -6.76 -18.46 -0.74
N GLU A 57 -6.59 -19.78 -0.73
CA GLU A 57 -7.40 -20.75 0.02
C GLU A 57 -7.62 -20.35 1.48
N ALA A 58 -8.77 -19.72 1.79
CA ALA A 58 -9.29 -19.35 3.12
C ALA A 58 -8.28 -18.80 4.13
N THR A 59 -7.21 -18.16 3.66
CA THR A 59 -6.06 -17.76 4.46
C THR A 59 -6.02 -16.25 4.49
N PHE A 60 -6.58 -15.67 5.55
CA PHE A 60 -6.70 -14.23 5.64
C PHE A 60 -6.56 -13.67 7.04
N ASP A 61 -6.24 -12.39 7.07
CA ASP A 61 -6.41 -11.52 8.22
C ASP A 61 -7.41 -10.41 7.86
N VAL A 62 -8.18 -9.97 8.85
CA VAL A 62 -9.00 -8.76 8.73
C VAL A 62 -8.48 -7.70 9.69
N PHE A 63 -8.30 -6.49 9.16
CA PHE A 63 -7.91 -5.31 9.91
C PHE A 63 -8.92 -4.18 9.72
N ARG A 64 -8.87 -3.19 10.59
CA ARG A 64 -9.57 -1.91 10.44
C ARG A 64 -8.66 -0.76 10.83
N PHE A 65 -8.95 0.43 10.32
CA PHE A 65 -8.29 1.63 10.81
C PHE A 65 -8.59 1.87 12.29
N ASN A 66 -7.65 2.52 12.97
CA ASN A 66 -7.75 2.90 14.38
C ASN A 66 -8.11 4.39 14.57
N ASP A 67 -8.56 5.05 13.51
CA ASP A 67 -9.03 6.43 13.53
C ASP A 67 -10.49 6.55 13.98
N ALA A 68 -10.89 7.76 14.42
CA ALA A 68 -12.23 8.01 14.95
C ALA A 68 -13.36 7.82 13.92
N ALA A 69 -13.08 8.01 12.62
CA ALA A 69 -14.07 7.82 11.57
C ALA A 69 -14.45 6.34 11.40
N GLN A 70 -13.72 5.40 12.00
CA GLN A 70 -14.13 3.99 12.03
C GLN A 70 -15.49 3.79 12.73
N ALA A 71 -15.93 4.70 13.60
CA ALA A 71 -17.22 4.62 14.29
C ALA A 71 -18.42 4.95 13.38
N THR A 72 -18.25 5.85 12.40
CA THR A 72 -19.34 6.31 11.52
C THR A 72 -19.18 5.85 10.08
N HIS A 73 -17.94 5.66 9.63
CA HIS A 73 -17.54 5.22 8.28
C HIS A 73 -16.58 4.02 8.38
N PRO A 74 -17.02 2.88 8.94
CA PRO A 74 -16.16 1.73 9.14
C PRO A 74 -15.58 1.20 7.82
N LEU A 75 -14.28 0.93 7.82
CA LEU A 75 -13.61 0.18 6.75
C LEU A 75 -12.93 -1.05 7.35
N PHE A 76 -13.14 -2.19 6.70
CA PHE A 76 -12.53 -3.47 7.05
C PHE A 76 -11.70 -3.93 5.86
N LEU A 77 -10.41 -4.12 6.10
CA LEU A 77 -9.40 -4.51 5.11
C LEU A 77 -9.12 -6.00 5.30
N LYS A 78 -9.53 -6.82 4.35
CA LYS A 78 -9.23 -8.25 4.33
C LYS A 78 -8.04 -8.50 3.43
N PHE A 79 -6.95 -8.99 4.02
CA PHE A 79 -5.75 -9.42 3.33
C PHE A 79 -5.79 -10.94 3.23
N GLU A 80 -5.95 -11.44 2.01
CA GLU A 80 -5.92 -12.87 1.71
C GLU A 80 -4.54 -13.22 1.15
N TYR A 81 -3.94 -14.28 1.67
CA TYR A 81 -2.61 -14.72 1.31
C TYR A 81 -2.71 -15.93 0.39
N GLY A 82 -1.81 -15.99 -0.57
CA GLY A 82 -1.86 -16.96 -1.62
C GLY A 82 -0.48 -17.22 -2.20
N ARG A 83 -0.49 -17.90 -3.34
CA ARG A 83 0.71 -18.22 -4.12
C ARG A 83 0.47 -17.84 -5.57
N TYR A 84 1.47 -17.23 -6.22
CA TYR A 84 1.38 -16.88 -7.64
C TYR A 84 1.63 -18.12 -8.51
N THR A 85 2.82 -18.72 -8.43
CA THR A 85 3.17 -20.02 -9.05
C THR A 85 3.94 -20.98 -8.13
N SER A 86 4.10 -22.24 -8.53
CA SER A 86 5.42 -22.91 -8.57
C SER A 86 6.37 -22.68 -7.37
N THR A 87 7.35 -21.82 -7.65
CA THR A 87 8.44 -21.35 -6.80
C THR A 87 8.31 -19.85 -6.51
N SER A 88 7.07 -19.35 -6.55
CA SER A 88 6.79 -17.91 -6.58
C SER A 88 6.76 -17.25 -5.22
N PRO A 89 6.80 -15.92 -5.23
CA PRO A 89 6.60 -15.13 -4.04
C PRO A 89 5.17 -15.18 -3.48
N ILE A 90 5.05 -14.75 -2.22
CA ILE A 90 3.78 -14.62 -1.53
C ILE A 90 2.84 -13.71 -2.32
N HIS A 91 1.63 -14.20 -2.55
CA HIS A 91 0.59 -13.50 -3.29
C HIS A 91 -0.39 -12.88 -2.29
N ILE A 92 -0.75 -11.61 -2.42
CA ILE A 92 -1.71 -10.96 -1.53
C ILE A 92 -2.84 -10.35 -2.33
N ARG A 93 -4.06 -10.67 -1.92
CA ARG A 93 -5.30 -10.06 -2.41
C ARG A 93 -5.91 -9.23 -1.31
N LEU A 94 -6.32 -8.01 -1.65
CA LEU A 94 -6.97 -7.08 -0.74
C LEU A 94 -8.43 -6.94 -1.14
N THR A 95 -9.32 -6.98 -0.16
CA THR A 95 -10.72 -6.57 -0.28
C THR A 95 -11.02 -5.55 0.81
N ILE A 96 -11.76 -4.48 0.50
CA ILE A 96 -12.19 -3.50 1.50
C ILE A 96 -13.71 -3.37 1.48
N GLY A 97 -14.33 -3.53 2.66
CA GLY A 97 -15.77 -3.43 2.86
C GLY A 97 -16.15 -2.60 4.08
N LYS A 98 -17.45 -2.35 4.24
CA LYS A 98 -18.03 -1.54 5.33
C LYS A 98 -18.36 -2.33 6.58
N THR A 99 -18.59 -3.63 6.42
CA THR A 99 -18.89 -4.53 7.53
C THR A 99 -18.05 -5.80 7.43
N CYS A 100 -17.84 -6.46 8.57
CA CYS A 100 -17.19 -7.75 8.65
C CYS A 100 -18.01 -8.65 9.56
N SER A 101 -18.39 -9.84 9.08
CA SER A 101 -19.04 -10.86 9.92
C SER A 101 -18.03 -11.52 10.86
N GLY A 102 -18.52 -12.29 11.84
CA GLY A 102 -17.67 -13.10 12.72
C GLY A 102 -16.82 -14.15 11.99
N ALA A 103 -17.17 -14.49 10.75
CA ALA A 103 -16.42 -15.41 9.89
C ALA A 103 -15.52 -14.70 8.85
N GLY A 104 -15.34 -13.37 8.96
CA GLY A 104 -14.47 -12.62 8.04
C GLY A 104 -15.04 -12.42 6.65
N VAL A 105 -16.38 -12.47 6.51
CA VAL A 105 -17.07 -12.09 5.27
C VAL A 105 -17.29 -10.59 5.28
N LEU A 106 -16.76 -9.91 4.26
CA LEU A 106 -16.94 -8.47 4.12
C LEU A 106 -18.27 -8.15 3.42
N GLY A 107 -19.01 -7.17 3.93
CA GLY A 107 -20.21 -6.62 3.32
C GLY A 107 -20.01 -5.17 2.86
N GLY A 108 -20.84 -4.70 1.92
CA GLY A 108 -20.76 -3.34 1.39
C GLY A 108 -19.39 -3.03 0.78
N ILE A 109 -18.97 -3.82 -0.20
CA ILE A 109 -17.62 -3.75 -0.79
C ILE A 109 -17.38 -2.36 -1.42
N VAL A 110 -16.27 -1.73 -1.04
CA VAL A 110 -15.80 -0.42 -1.53
C VAL A 110 -14.59 -0.59 -2.45
N PHE A 111 -13.75 -1.58 -2.16
CA PHE A 111 -12.64 -2.01 -3.01
C PHE A 111 -12.78 -3.52 -3.26
N PRO A 112 -13.00 -3.95 -4.52
CA PRO A 112 -13.22 -5.36 -4.83
C PRO A 112 -11.97 -6.18 -4.56
N ALA A 113 -12.14 -7.49 -4.43
CA ALA A 113 -11.04 -8.43 -4.21
C ALA A 113 -10.02 -8.33 -5.35
N THR A 114 -8.89 -7.67 -5.06
CA THR A 114 -7.89 -7.30 -6.04
C THR A 114 -6.52 -7.78 -5.61
N VAL A 115 -5.83 -8.44 -6.51
CA VAL A 115 -4.43 -8.82 -6.32
C VAL A 115 -3.58 -7.56 -6.25
N ILE A 116 -2.93 -7.33 -5.11
CA ILE A 116 -2.08 -6.16 -4.87
C ILE A 116 -0.59 -6.48 -4.96
N THR A 117 -0.25 -7.73 -5.24
CA THR A 117 1.13 -8.20 -5.41
C THR A 117 1.28 -8.86 -6.76
N SER A 118 2.33 -8.52 -7.49
CA SER A 118 2.77 -9.33 -8.61
C SER A 118 4.27 -9.14 -8.76
N TYR A 119 4.92 -10.20 -9.21
CA TYR A 119 6.36 -10.27 -9.24
C TYR A 119 6.79 -10.73 -10.62
N SER A 120 7.49 -9.85 -11.33
CA SER A 120 8.10 -10.16 -12.62
C SER A 120 9.46 -10.85 -12.49
N ALA A 121 10.12 -10.72 -11.33
CA ALA A 121 11.36 -11.41 -11.00
C ALA A 121 11.15 -12.38 -9.82
N GLY A 122 11.90 -13.48 -9.82
CA GLY A 122 11.68 -14.63 -8.95
C GLY A 122 11.64 -14.31 -7.45
N ALA A 123 11.02 -15.22 -6.68
CA ALA A 123 10.95 -15.13 -5.23
C ALA A 123 12.35 -15.23 -4.61
N SER A 124 12.58 -14.54 -3.49
CA SER A 124 13.82 -14.64 -2.73
C SER A 124 13.55 -15.06 -1.29
N SER A 125 14.28 -16.06 -0.83
CA SER A 125 14.33 -16.45 0.59
C SER A 125 15.19 -15.51 1.43
N THR A 126 15.91 -14.58 0.78
CA THR A 126 16.66 -13.54 1.48
C THR A 126 15.70 -12.56 2.14
N ILE A 127 15.95 -12.25 3.41
CA ILE A 127 15.21 -11.25 4.16
C ILE A 127 15.70 -9.86 3.75
N TYR A 128 14.79 -9.02 3.27
CA TYR A 128 15.06 -7.60 3.00
C TYR A 128 14.28 -6.71 3.96
N SER A 129 14.81 -5.51 4.21
CA SER A 129 14.10 -4.46 4.92
C SER A 129 12.85 -4.06 4.15
N SER A 130 11.73 -4.00 4.87
CA SER A 130 10.42 -3.56 4.44
C SER A 130 9.96 -2.45 5.39
N TYR A 131 9.05 -1.60 4.92
CA TYR A 131 8.65 -0.37 5.60
C TYR A 131 7.14 -0.28 5.67
N ILE A 132 6.62 0.13 6.82
CA ILE A 132 5.19 0.33 7.00
C ILE A 132 4.93 1.53 7.91
N SER A 133 3.86 2.26 7.63
CA SER A 133 3.38 3.37 8.45
C SER A 133 1.86 3.50 8.36
N ASN A 134 1.24 4.20 9.29
CA ASN A 134 -0.20 4.45 9.28
C ASN A 134 -0.61 5.93 9.24
N GLY A 135 0.32 6.86 9.00
CA GLY A 135 -0.03 8.27 9.10
C GLY A 135 -0.53 8.59 10.52
N ASP A 136 -1.62 9.36 10.60
CA ASP A 136 -2.35 9.56 11.86
C ASP A 136 -3.52 8.58 12.02
N GLY A 137 -3.34 7.33 11.58
CA GLY A 137 -4.33 6.26 11.65
C GLY A 137 -5.34 6.21 10.49
N HIS A 138 -5.36 7.21 9.61
CA HIS A 138 -6.29 7.31 8.47
C HIS A 138 -5.71 6.83 7.13
N CYS A 139 -4.43 6.47 7.11
CA CYS A 139 -3.79 5.86 5.95
C CYS A 139 -2.99 4.62 6.33
N LEU A 140 -2.61 3.83 5.34
CA LEU A 140 -1.67 2.73 5.45
C LEU A 140 -0.69 2.89 4.29
N CYS A 141 0.60 2.94 4.58
CA CYS A 141 1.64 2.88 3.56
C CYS A 141 2.52 1.67 3.84
N LEU A 142 2.72 0.83 2.84
CA LEU A 142 3.44 -0.42 2.94
C LEU A 142 4.35 -0.57 1.72
N ALA A 143 5.64 -0.81 1.99
CA ALA A 143 6.64 -1.17 1.01
C ALA A 143 7.31 -2.48 1.45
N ILE A 144 6.95 -3.59 0.81
CA ILE A 144 7.57 -4.90 1.06
C ILE A 144 8.77 -5.06 0.13
N THR A 145 9.93 -5.35 0.71
CA THR A 145 11.21 -5.58 0.01
C THR A 145 11.52 -4.57 -1.11
N PRO A 146 11.42 -3.24 -0.88
CA PRO A 146 11.57 -2.25 -1.94
C PRO A 146 12.96 -2.21 -2.62
N ALA A 147 13.98 -2.82 -2.01
CA ALA A 147 15.29 -3.02 -2.63
C ALA A 147 15.27 -4.12 -3.73
N ASN A 148 14.31 -5.03 -3.69
CA ASN A 148 14.27 -6.24 -4.50
C ASN A 148 12.82 -6.66 -4.79
N ASN A 149 12.24 -6.13 -5.87
CA ASN A 149 10.85 -6.37 -6.29
C ASN A 149 9.83 -5.93 -5.24
N ALA A 150 9.50 -4.65 -5.29
CA ALA A 150 8.67 -4.02 -4.28
C ALA A 150 7.19 -4.31 -4.48
N ILE A 151 6.51 -4.74 -3.42
CA ILE A 151 5.08 -4.47 -3.30
C ILE A 151 4.97 -3.09 -2.67
N LEU A 152 4.34 -2.16 -3.38
CA LEU A 152 3.88 -0.91 -2.79
C LEU A 152 2.38 -0.99 -2.61
N LEU A 153 1.90 -0.57 -1.44
CA LEU A 153 0.49 -0.39 -1.14
C LEU A 153 0.32 0.90 -0.34
N MET A 154 -0.55 1.76 -0.82
CA MET A 154 -1.02 2.96 -0.14
C MET A 154 -2.53 2.90 -0.08
N ILE A 155 -3.07 3.11 1.10
CA ILE A 155 -4.51 3.21 1.34
C ILE A 155 -4.70 4.48 2.13
N GLU A 156 -5.62 5.35 1.74
CA GLU A 156 -5.92 6.55 2.48
C GLU A 156 -7.39 6.92 2.40
N ARG A 157 -8.01 7.18 3.56
CA ARG A 157 -9.33 7.81 3.62
C ARG A 157 -9.24 9.25 3.16
N ALA A 158 -10.23 9.73 2.44
CA ALA A 158 -10.30 11.13 2.04
C ALA A 158 -10.23 12.05 3.28
N ILE A 159 -9.46 13.13 3.15
CA ILE A 159 -9.23 14.12 4.20
C ILE A 159 -9.57 15.52 3.69
N ASP A 160 -9.89 16.43 4.60
CA ASP A 160 -10.02 17.85 4.32
C ASP A 160 -8.67 18.58 4.38
N SER A 161 -8.68 19.88 4.10
CA SER A 161 -7.49 20.74 4.16
C SER A 161 -6.87 20.84 5.55
N ASN A 162 -7.62 20.56 6.61
CA ASN A 162 -7.15 20.55 8.00
C ASN A 162 -6.63 19.17 8.41
N GLY A 163 -6.81 18.16 7.57
CA GLY A 163 -6.45 16.78 7.87
C GLY A 163 -7.48 15.95 8.59
N ALA A 164 -8.70 16.44 8.73
CA ALA A 164 -9.80 15.66 9.26
C ALA A 164 -10.31 14.69 8.20
N VAL A 165 -10.60 13.46 8.61
CA VAL A 165 -11.15 12.43 7.72
C VAL A 165 -12.59 12.78 7.33
N LEU A 166 -12.87 12.85 6.02
CA LEU A 166 -14.19 13.16 5.47
C LEU A 166 -15.13 11.95 5.42
N GLY A 167 -14.59 10.73 5.53
CA GLY A 167 -15.36 9.48 5.68
C GLY A 167 -16.03 8.94 4.40
N ASN A 168 -16.16 9.78 3.37
CA ASN A 168 -16.92 9.49 2.15
C ASN A 168 -16.07 9.09 0.92
N GLY A 169 -14.73 9.04 1.06
CA GLY A 169 -13.82 8.65 -0.02
C GLY A 169 -12.64 7.81 0.46
N LEU A 170 -12.09 7.03 -0.45
CA LEU A 170 -10.94 6.16 -0.23
C LEU A 170 -10.07 6.14 -1.49
N TRP A 171 -8.76 6.27 -1.32
CA TRP A 171 -7.77 6.03 -2.35
C TRP A 171 -6.99 4.77 -2.01
N VAL A 172 -6.86 3.86 -2.98
CA VAL A 172 -6.03 2.65 -2.88
C VAL A 172 -5.08 2.66 -4.06
N ALA A 173 -3.78 2.81 -3.80
CA ALA A 173 -2.75 2.67 -4.82
C ALA A 173 -1.84 1.50 -4.50
N PHE A 174 -1.47 0.73 -5.52
CA PHE A 174 -0.51 -0.34 -5.36
C PHE A 174 0.33 -0.49 -6.62
N LYS A 175 1.49 -1.12 -6.47
CA LYS A 175 2.37 -1.41 -7.60
C LYS A 175 2.45 -2.91 -7.85
N SER A 176 2.15 -3.29 -9.09
CA SER A 176 2.14 -4.65 -9.60
C SER A 176 2.92 -4.65 -10.93
N GLU A 177 3.89 -5.57 -11.12
CA GLU A 177 4.62 -5.75 -12.39
C GLU A 177 5.30 -4.48 -12.91
N GLY A 178 5.74 -3.60 -12.01
CA GLY A 178 6.36 -2.33 -12.39
C GLY A 178 5.37 -1.22 -12.72
N THR A 179 4.06 -1.49 -12.68
CA THR A 179 3.00 -0.54 -13.01
C THR A 179 2.23 -0.13 -11.75
N MET A 180 2.03 1.18 -11.57
CA MET A 180 1.16 1.71 -10.51
C MET A 180 -0.30 1.55 -10.93
N THR A 181 -1.15 1.11 -10.02
CA THR A 181 -2.60 1.06 -10.19
C THR A 181 -3.25 1.82 -9.06
N ASN A 182 -4.19 2.69 -9.38
CA ASN A 182 -4.87 3.57 -8.44
C ASN A 182 -6.37 3.34 -8.53
N TYR A 183 -7.02 3.14 -7.40
CA TYR A 183 -8.46 3.09 -7.25
C TYR A 183 -8.92 4.29 -6.44
N PHE A 184 -9.96 4.94 -6.94
CA PHE A 184 -10.68 6.01 -6.24
C PHE A 184 -12.07 5.51 -5.95
N CYS A 185 -12.41 5.38 -4.67
CA CYS A 185 -13.66 4.78 -4.24
C CYS A 185 -14.52 5.80 -3.51
N ALA A 186 -15.81 5.82 -3.82
CA ALA A 186 -16.84 6.53 -3.07
C ALA A 186 -17.39 5.58 -1.99
N TYR A 187 -17.27 5.97 -0.73
CA TYR A 187 -17.71 5.13 0.39
C TYR A 187 -19.21 4.86 0.29
N ASP A 188 -20.05 5.89 0.17
CA ASP A 188 -21.51 5.75 0.30
C ASP A 188 -22.13 4.78 -0.72
N SER A 189 -21.78 4.94 -2.00
CA SER A 189 -22.30 4.12 -3.09
C SER A 189 -21.55 2.80 -3.31
N GLY A 190 -20.33 2.66 -2.78
CA GLY A 190 -19.42 1.56 -3.12
C GLY A 190 -18.86 1.63 -4.56
N ALA A 191 -19.18 2.69 -5.30
CA ALA A 191 -18.66 2.90 -6.64
C ALA A 191 -17.14 3.15 -6.57
N ASN A 192 -16.41 2.57 -7.51
CA ASN A 192 -14.97 2.81 -7.66
C ASN A 192 -14.61 2.93 -9.14
N THR A 193 -13.57 3.71 -9.39
CA THR A 193 -12.92 3.86 -10.70
C THR A 193 -11.44 3.61 -10.53
N ASN A 194 -10.80 2.98 -11.52
CA ASN A 194 -9.37 2.75 -11.49
C ASN A 194 -8.64 3.45 -12.62
N TYR A 195 -7.36 3.70 -12.39
CA TYR A 195 -6.41 4.21 -13.37
C TYR A 195 -5.09 3.46 -13.24
N THR A 196 -4.61 2.94 -14.37
CA THR A 196 -3.32 2.25 -14.48
C THR A 196 -2.29 3.24 -14.99
N GLY A 197 -1.29 3.53 -14.16
CA GLY A 197 -0.28 4.55 -14.36
C GLY A 197 0.01 5.28 -13.06
N GLY A 198 1.08 6.09 -13.04
CA GLY A 198 1.34 6.99 -11.94
C GLY A 198 0.34 8.14 -11.88
N ILE A 199 0.19 8.81 -10.74
CA ILE A 199 -0.78 9.90 -10.57
C ILE A 199 -0.14 11.24 -10.17
N PHE A 200 1.16 11.25 -9.85
CA PHE A 200 1.84 12.47 -9.45
C PHE A 200 2.25 13.31 -10.67
N PRO A 201 2.06 14.63 -10.65
CA PRO A 201 2.48 15.51 -11.74
C PRO A 201 3.99 15.84 -11.63
N SER A 202 4.85 14.83 -11.56
CA SER A 202 6.30 15.04 -11.51
C SER A 202 6.76 15.64 -12.83
N LEU A 203 7.20 16.90 -12.79
CA LEU A 203 7.64 17.61 -13.98
C LEU A 203 9.04 17.09 -14.39
N SER A 204 9.04 16.25 -15.43
CA SER A 204 10.11 16.05 -16.42
C SER A 204 11.25 15.04 -16.14
N PRO A 205 11.74 14.36 -17.20
CA PRO A 205 12.90 13.47 -17.12
C PRO A 205 14.17 14.30 -16.94
N LEU A 206 14.76 14.21 -15.77
CA LEU A 206 16.10 14.72 -15.53
C LEU A 206 17.10 13.70 -16.09
N SER A 207 17.86 14.10 -17.13
CA SER A 207 18.87 13.26 -17.78
C SER A 207 20.08 12.95 -16.88
N SER A 208 20.20 13.68 -15.77
CA SER A 208 21.09 13.46 -14.63
C SER A 208 20.31 13.85 -13.38
N GLY A 209 20.55 13.25 -12.21
CA GLY A 209 19.76 13.45 -10.98
C GLY A 209 19.79 14.85 -10.35
N GLN A 210 19.63 15.92 -11.13
CA GLN A 210 19.56 17.31 -10.68
C GLN A 210 18.14 17.85 -10.84
N SER A 211 17.51 18.16 -9.70
CA SER A 211 16.24 18.89 -9.53
C SER A 211 15.87 19.87 -10.66
N PHE A 212 14.59 19.90 -11.02
CA PHE A 212 14.02 21.00 -11.80
C PHE A 212 14.14 22.31 -11.02
N ALA A 213 15.00 23.19 -11.55
CA ALA A 213 15.27 24.58 -11.16
C ALA A 213 16.42 24.79 -10.17
N ASN A 214 17.67 24.52 -10.59
CA ASN A 214 18.88 25.25 -10.16
C ASN A 214 19.00 25.57 -8.65
N GLY A 215 18.45 24.68 -7.83
CA GLY A 215 18.24 24.85 -6.40
C GLY A 215 18.41 23.48 -5.78
N SER A 216 19.01 23.45 -4.60
CA SER A 216 19.38 22.23 -3.87
C SER A 216 18.19 21.39 -3.37
N ILE A 217 16.96 21.66 -3.84
CA ILE A 217 15.72 21.03 -3.38
C ILE A 217 14.83 20.72 -4.60
N THR A 218 14.44 19.46 -4.75
CA THR A 218 13.44 19.02 -5.75
C THR A 218 12.03 19.29 -5.25
N PRO A 219 11.13 19.88 -6.08
CA PRO A 219 9.74 20.01 -5.70
C PRO A 219 9.11 18.62 -5.55
N TYR A 220 8.38 18.43 -4.45
CA TYR A 220 7.57 17.24 -4.21
C TYR A 220 6.12 17.55 -4.58
N PHE A 221 5.50 16.63 -5.31
CA PHE A 221 4.17 16.82 -5.87
C PHE A 221 3.18 15.88 -5.20
N PRO A 222 2.13 16.40 -4.55
CA PRO A 222 1.02 15.55 -4.17
C PRO A 222 0.20 15.16 -5.41
N ALA A 223 -0.61 14.12 -5.27
CA ALA A 223 -1.60 13.79 -6.29
C ALA A 223 -2.89 14.61 -6.09
N ALA A 224 -3.82 14.45 -7.01
CA ALA A 224 -5.21 14.89 -6.87
C ALA A 224 -6.10 13.66 -6.97
N CYS A 225 -6.87 13.38 -5.92
CA CYS A 225 -7.81 12.27 -5.89
C CYS A 225 -9.23 12.77 -6.16
N PHE A 226 -9.94 12.08 -7.03
CA PHE A 226 -11.35 12.32 -7.32
C PHE A 226 -12.12 11.00 -7.22
N ALA A 227 -13.05 10.90 -6.28
CA ALA A 227 -13.93 9.74 -6.19
C ALA A 227 -15.14 9.88 -7.14
N PRO A 228 -15.81 8.77 -7.51
CA PRO A 228 -16.95 8.80 -8.43
C PRO A 228 -18.16 9.65 -7.98
N ASN A 229 -18.25 9.97 -6.69
CA ASN A 229 -19.27 10.87 -6.14
C ASN A 229 -18.89 12.37 -6.25
N GLY A 230 -17.79 12.71 -6.95
CA GLY A 230 -17.30 14.07 -7.11
C GLY A 230 -16.47 14.60 -5.94
N LEU A 231 -16.21 13.77 -4.91
CA LEU A 231 -15.34 14.16 -3.81
C LEU A 231 -13.90 14.35 -4.30
N TYR A 232 -13.33 15.50 -3.98
CA TYR A 232 -11.94 15.84 -4.25
C TYR A 232 -11.13 15.91 -2.95
N TRP A 233 -9.92 15.38 -2.97
CA TRP A 233 -8.93 15.62 -1.91
C TRP A 233 -7.50 15.47 -2.43
N ILE A 234 -6.55 15.98 -1.65
CA ILE A 234 -5.12 15.82 -1.88
C ILE A 234 -4.63 14.73 -0.93
N PRO A 235 -4.17 13.57 -1.44
CA PRO A 235 -3.76 12.51 -0.56
C PRO A 235 -2.42 12.83 0.12
N ARG A 236 -2.26 12.41 1.38
CA ARG A 236 -1.02 12.57 2.16
C ARG A 236 -0.18 11.31 2.23
N ALA A 237 -0.73 10.15 1.89
CA ALA A 237 -0.07 8.85 1.97
C ALA A 237 1.18 8.77 1.09
N ALA A 238 1.28 9.55 0.02
CA ALA A 238 2.47 9.59 -0.80
C ALA A 238 2.65 10.92 -1.54
N LEU A 239 3.91 11.20 -1.88
CA LEU A 239 4.34 12.30 -2.73
C LEU A 239 5.15 11.75 -3.90
N GLY A 240 5.01 12.37 -5.07
CA GLY A 240 5.89 12.17 -6.21
C GLY A 240 7.07 13.14 -6.18
N GLY A 241 8.21 12.72 -6.71
CA GLY A 241 9.39 13.57 -6.86
C GLY A 241 10.41 12.94 -7.81
N ALA A 242 11.59 13.54 -7.93
CA ALA A 242 12.69 12.93 -8.68
C ALA A 242 13.20 11.68 -7.94
N LEU A 243 13.48 10.61 -8.69
CA LEU A 243 13.90 9.33 -8.14
C LEU A 243 15.16 9.44 -7.25
N ALA A 244 16.10 10.32 -7.61
CA ALA A 244 17.31 10.57 -6.83
C ALA A 244 17.01 11.02 -5.40
N ASP A 245 15.96 11.80 -5.21
CA ASP A 245 15.51 12.31 -3.91
C ASP A 245 14.59 11.35 -3.16
N CYS A 246 14.05 10.35 -3.88
CA CYS A 246 13.23 9.28 -3.32
C CYS A 246 14.09 8.02 -3.00
N SER A 247 15.39 8.20 -2.72
CA SER A 247 16.33 7.13 -2.42
C SER A 247 15.83 6.22 -1.29
N LEU A 248 16.10 4.92 -1.41
CA LEU A 248 15.57 3.92 -0.50
C LEU A 248 15.99 4.20 0.96
N GLY A 249 15.02 4.21 1.87
CA GLY A 249 15.26 4.38 3.31
C GLY A 249 15.60 5.81 3.72
N THR A 250 15.64 6.75 2.78
CA THR A 250 15.96 8.15 3.05
C THR A 250 14.70 8.90 3.48
N THR A 251 14.75 9.59 4.61
CA THR A 251 13.63 10.43 5.07
C THR A 251 13.76 11.88 4.60
N ARG A 252 12.61 12.54 4.44
CA ARG A 252 12.44 13.95 4.11
C ARG A 252 11.35 14.51 5.01
N SER A 253 11.72 15.45 5.88
CA SER A 253 10.81 16.06 6.87
C SER A 253 10.30 17.43 6.42
N ALA A 254 9.28 17.92 7.11
CA ALA A 254 8.67 19.24 6.86
C ALA A 254 8.17 19.40 5.41
N LEU A 255 7.64 18.32 4.83
CA LEU A 255 6.98 18.36 3.52
C LEU A 255 5.49 18.70 3.70
N LEU A 256 4.61 18.20 2.82
CA LEU A 256 3.17 18.45 2.84
C LEU A 256 2.60 18.40 4.27
N ASP A 257 2.08 19.53 4.73
CA ASP A 257 1.53 19.75 6.08
C ASP A 257 2.50 19.45 7.25
N GLY A 258 3.81 19.64 7.03
CA GLY A 258 4.86 19.42 8.03
C GLY A 258 5.25 17.95 8.23
N ASN A 259 4.66 17.02 7.49
CA ASN A 259 4.88 15.57 7.66
C ASN A 259 6.28 15.13 7.19
N THR A 260 6.71 13.96 7.66
CA THR A 260 7.91 13.25 7.19
C THR A 260 7.54 12.15 6.23
N TYR A 261 8.32 12.02 5.16
CA TYR A 261 8.16 11.01 4.12
C TYR A 261 9.41 10.17 3.97
N LEU A 262 9.24 8.90 3.58
CA LEU A 262 10.31 7.93 3.36
C LEU A 262 10.39 7.58 1.87
N GLY A 263 11.59 7.69 1.30
CA GLY A 263 11.87 7.26 -0.06
C GLY A 263 11.86 5.74 -0.18
N VAL A 264 11.12 5.23 -1.18
CA VAL A 264 11.02 3.77 -1.44
C VAL A 264 11.97 3.30 -2.55
N GLY A 265 12.84 4.18 -3.06
CA GLY A 265 13.84 3.85 -4.08
C GLY A 265 13.22 3.38 -5.39
N ASN A 266 13.83 2.36 -6.01
CA ASN A 266 13.38 1.81 -7.29
C ASN A 266 11.95 1.28 -7.29
N ALA A 267 11.43 0.90 -6.12
CA ALA A 267 10.02 0.58 -5.92
C ALA A 267 9.11 1.68 -6.44
N GLY A 268 9.46 2.94 -6.17
CA GLY A 268 8.66 4.12 -6.47
C GLY A 268 8.76 4.62 -7.91
N ARG A 269 9.48 3.94 -8.80
CA ARG A 269 9.61 4.35 -10.22
C ARG A 269 8.26 4.38 -10.94
N PHE A 270 8.14 5.21 -11.97
CA PHE A 270 6.94 5.29 -12.81
C PHE A 270 5.69 5.73 -12.03
N SER A 271 5.89 6.47 -10.94
CA SER A 271 4.82 6.97 -10.06
C SER A 271 4.15 8.23 -10.59
N ASP A 272 4.74 8.87 -11.60
CA ASP A 272 4.17 10.05 -12.25
C ASP A 272 3.20 9.71 -13.38
N GLN A 273 2.36 10.67 -13.75
CA GLN A 273 1.33 10.53 -14.78
C GLN A 273 1.86 10.15 -16.17
N ARG A 274 3.14 10.39 -16.45
CA ARG A 274 3.78 10.02 -17.72
C ARG A 274 4.55 8.70 -17.63
N GLY A 275 4.57 8.04 -16.47
CA GLY A 275 5.25 6.76 -16.27
C GLY A 275 6.75 6.86 -16.58
N GLN A 276 7.42 7.89 -16.09
CA GLN A 276 8.83 8.16 -16.36
C GLN A 276 9.75 7.31 -15.49
N SER A 277 10.88 6.90 -16.07
CA SER A 277 11.92 6.11 -15.38
C SER A 277 12.60 6.84 -14.22
N TYR A 278 12.48 8.16 -14.16
CA TYR A 278 13.16 9.04 -13.19
C TYR A 278 12.19 9.71 -12.21
N SER A 279 10.91 9.39 -12.26
CA SER A 279 9.99 9.70 -11.16
C SER A 279 10.20 8.71 -10.03
N GLY A 280 10.02 9.18 -8.81
CA GLY A 280 10.07 8.39 -7.59
C GLY A 280 8.83 8.66 -6.74
N LEU A 281 8.69 7.85 -5.70
CA LEU A 281 7.61 7.96 -4.73
C LEU A 281 8.24 8.06 -3.34
N LEU A 282 7.72 8.95 -2.50
CA LEU A 282 7.91 8.86 -1.06
C LEU A 282 6.59 8.49 -0.42
N MET A 283 6.62 7.55 0.51
CA MET A 283 5.46 7.19 1.32
C MET A 283 5.46 8.00 2.61
N ARG A 284 4.28 8.31 3.16
CA ARG A 284 4.17 8.98 4.44
C ARG A 284 4.87 8.15 5.51
N TRP A 285 5.63 8.78 6.38
CA TRP A 285 6.38 8.12 7.44
C TRP A 285 5.95 8.63 8.81
N SER A 286 6.14 9.91 9.11
CA SER A 286 5.80 10.50 10.40
C SER A 286 5.01 11.81 10.28
#